data_AF-A0A6A3G706-F1
#
_entry.id   AF-A0A6A3G706-F1
#
_cell.length_a   1.000
_cell.length_b   1.000
_cell.length_c   1.000
_cell.angle_alpha   90.00
_cell.angle_beta   90.00
_cell.angle_gamma   90.00
#
_symmetry.space_group_name_H-M   'P 1'
#
loop_
_entity.id
_entity.type
_entity.pdbx_description
1 polymer ?
#
loop_
_entity_poly.entity_id
_entity_poly.type
_entity_poly.pdbx_seq_one_letter_code
_entity_poly.pdbx_strand_id
1 'polypeptide(L)'
;MVNRYFKLLEFLDPEDDDILHLLPSPACNKRLRSLLAELRDIESVAKALQGHDVDLLDVRQWFDELIAAKPEFAHYLGPRADIVHSPDFESGCVRVLRGQALILIMQRTFRLRLSSVFVSGADLLKLQLSMTN
;
A
#
# COMPACT_ATOMS: atom_id res chain seq x y z
N MET A 1 15.41 0.31 19.12
CA MET A 1 16.86 0.27 19.42
C MET A 1 17.61 1.47 18.83
N VAL A 2 17.55 1.73 17.51
CA VAL A 2 18.29 2.83 16.86
C VAL A 2 17.92 4.23 17.39
N ASN A 3 16.63 4.50 17.63
CA ASN A 3 16.20 5.76 18.24
C ASN A 3 16.83 5.98 19.64
N ARG A 4 16.95 4.91 20.43
CA ARG A 4 17.61 4.97 21.75
C ARG A 4 19.11 5.23 21.60
N TYR A 5 19.76 4.61 20.63
CA TYR A 5 21.17 4.86 20.33
C TYR A 5 21.45 6.35 20.07
N PHE A 6 20.66 7.01 19.21
CA PHE A 6 20.86 8.43 18.93
C PHE A 6 20.60 9.33 20.14
N LYS A 7 19.65 8.98 21.01
CA LYS A 7 19.44 9.69 22.28
C LYS A 7 20.63 9.55 23.23
N LEU A 8 21.28 8.38 23.25
CA LEU A 8 22.43 8.12 24.10
C LEU A 8 23.70 8.79 23.55
N LEU A 9 23.83 8.89 22.22
CA LEU A 9 24.98 9.51 21.55
C LEU A 9 25.23 10.95 21.99
N GLU A 10 24.18 11.69 22.39
CA GLU A 10 24.28 13.06 22.91
C GLU A 10 25.01 13.16 24.26
N PHE A 11 25.13 12.05 24.98
CA PHE A 11 25.75 11.97 26.31
C PHE A 11 27.11 11.27 26.31
N LEU A 12 27.57 10.78 25.16
CA LEU A 12 28.87 10.12 25.03
C LEU A 12 29.94 11.15 24.69
N ASP A 13 31.11 11.03 25.34
CA ASP A 13 32.26 11.87 25.02
C ASP A 13 32.88 11.42 23.69
N PRO A 14 32.93 12.27 22.65
CA PRO A 14 33.52 11.90 21.36
C PRO A 14 35.04 11.70 21.42
N GLU A 15 35.72 12.16 22.47
CA GLU A 15 37.17 12.07 22.66
C GLU A 15 37.58 10.92 23.60
N ASP A 16 36.61 10.18 24.16
CA ASP A 16 36.90 9.02 25.00
C ASP A 16 37.32 7.82 24.13
N ASP A 17 38.65 7.63 24.05
CA ASP A 17 39.28 6.56 23.31
C ASP A 17 38.79 5.17 23.71
N ASP A 18 38.32 4.95 24.95
CA ASP A 18 37.82 3.66 25.45
C ASP A 18 36.48 3.26 24.81
N ILE A 19 35.72 4.24 24.30
CA ILE A 19 34.41 4.01 23.66
C ILE A 19 34.40 4.32 22.17
N LEU A 20 35.35 5.14 21.68
CA LEU A 20 35.39 5.60 20.29
C LEU A 20 35.43 4.43 19.29
N HIS A 21 36.16 3.37 19.62
CA HIS A 21 36.29 2.18 18.78
C HIS A 21 35.03 1.27 18.78
N LEU A 22 34.07 1.52 19.68
CA LEU A 22 32.76 0.85 19.69
C LEU A 22 31.70 1.60 18.86
N LEU A 23 31.94 2.89 18.54
CA LEU A 23 30.98 3.72 17.84
C LEU A 23 30.98 3.44 16.32
N PRO A 24 29.79 3.38 15.69
CA PRO A 24 29.69 3.39 14.24
C PRO A 24 30.34 4.64 13.64
N SER A 25 30.95 4.49 12.46
CA SER A 25 31.55 5.63 11.75
C SER A 25 30.54 6.76 11.50
N PRO A 26 30.98 8.02 11.39
CA PRO A 26 30.09 9.15 11.11
C PRO A 26 29.22 8.95 9.85
N ALA A 27 29.78 8.30 8.82
CA ALA A 27 29.05 7.94 7.61
C ALA A 27 27.94 6.91 7.88
N CYS A 28 28.20 5.91 8.74
CA CYS A 28 27.20 4.95 9.19
C CYS A 28 26.09 5.64 9.98
N ASN A 29 26.45 6.55 10.91
CA ASN A 29 25.48 7.34 11.68
C ASN A 29 24.57 8.18 10.78
N LYS A 30 25.11 8.81 9.73
CA LYS A 30 24.30 9.55 8.77
C LYS A 30 23.29 8.65 8.05
N ARG A 31 23.71 7.46 7.59
CA ARG A 31 22.83 6.47 6.97
C ARG A 31 21.75 5.97 7.95
N LEU A 32 22.12 5.69 9.19
CA LEU A 32 21.21 5.26 10.25
C LEU A 32 20.14 6.32 10.55
N ARG A 33 20.46 7.61 10.52
CA ARG A 33 19.47 8.69 10.71
C ARG A 33 18.45 8.73 9.57
N SER A 34 18.90 8.59 8.31
CA SER A 34 18.00 8.50 7.15
C SER A 34 17.06 7.32 7.27
N LEU A 35 17.62 6.13 7.55
CA LEU A 35 16.82 4.92 7.73
C LEU A 35 15.82 5.05 8.88
N LEU A 36 16.21 5.67 9.99
CA LEU A 36 15.30 5.89 11.11
C LEU A 36 14.12 6.79 10.72
N ALA A 37 14.34 7.83 9.91
CA ALA A 37 13.25 8.68 9.42
C ALA A 37 12.27 7.86 8.56
N GLU A 38 12.78 7.08 7.61
CA GLU A 38 11.95 6.22 6.75
C GLU A 38 11.16 5.17 7.55
N LEU A 39 11.77 4.60 8.59
CA LEU A 39 11.09 3.64 9.47
C LEU A 39 9.96 4.28 10.28
N ARG A 40 10.04 5.59 10.59
CA ARG A 40 8.96 6.28 11.30
C ARG A 40 7.70 6.42 10.47
N ASP A 41 7.83 6.62 9.17
CA ASP A 41 6.68 6.73 8.27
C ASP A 41 5.94 5.37 8.20
N ILE A 42 6.71 4.29 8.06
CA ILE A 42 6.18 2.91 8.09
C ILE A 42 5.55 2.59 9.46
N GLU A 43 6.21 2.97 10.55
CA GLU A 43 5.69 2.79 11.91
C GLU A 43 4.38 3.54 12.13
N SER A 44 4.24 4.73 11.54
CA SER A 44 3.01 5.53 11.62
C SER A 44 1.83 4.79 10.99
N VAL A 45 2.00 4.27 9.77
CA VAL A 45 0.98 3.45 9.10
C VAL A 45 0.67 2.20 9.91
N ALA A 46 1.70 1.49 10.40
CA ALA A 46 1.51 0.28 11.21
C ALA A 46 0.72 0.54 12.50
N LYS A 47 0.93 1.68 13.16
CA LYS A 47 0.14 2.09 14.33
C LYS A 47 -1.28 2.48 13.96
N ALA A 48 -1.48 3.18 12.85
CA ALA A 48 -2.80 3.53 12.36
C ALA A 48 -3.65 2.26 12.13
N LEU A 49 -3.06 1.22 11.53
CA LEU A 49 -3.70 -0.08 11.32
C LEU A 49 -4.10 -0.83 12.60
N GLN A 50 -3.47 -0.51 13.74
CA GLN A 50 -3.82 -1.08 15.04
C GLN A 50 -4.97 -0.34 15.73
N GLY A 51 -5.50 0.72 15.10
CA GLY A 51 -6.67 1.46 15.56
C GLY A 51 -7.95 0.62 15.53
N HIS A 52 -8.95 1.04 16.31
CA HIS A 52 -10.25 0.37 16.41
C HIS A 52 -11.26 0.84 15.34
N ASP A 53 -11.16 2.10 14.93
CA ASP A 53 -12.03 2.73 13.94
C ASP A 53 -11.32 2.86 12.60
N VAL A 54 -10.97 1.72 11.99
CA VAL A 54 -10.30 1.67 10.69
C VAL A 54 -11.11 0.79 9.77
N ASP A 55 -11.60 1.37 8.68
CA ASP A 55 -12.26 0.60 7.64
C ASP A 55 -11.30 0.19 6.51
N LEU A 56 -11.79 -0.64 5.59
CA LEU A 56 -10.96 -1.14 4.49
C LEU A 56 -10.53 -0.02 3.51
N LEU A 57 -11.32 1.05 3.38
CA LEU A 57 -10.97 2.19 2.55
C LEU A 57 -9.79 2.96 3.15
N ASP A 58 -9.80 3.19 4.45
CA ASP A 58 -8.68 3.80 5.19
C ASP A 58 -7.39 2.99 5.02
N VAL A 59 -7.47 1.66 5.24
CA VAL A 59 -6.32 0.75 5.04
C VAL A 59 -5.75 0.88 3.63
N ARG A 60 -6.61 0.85 2.61
CA ARG A 60 -6.16 0.94 1.22
C ARG A 60 -5.55 2.29 0.89
N GLN A 61 -6.12 3.37 1.41
CA GLN A 61 -5.55 4.69 1.22
C GLN A 61 -4.14 4.78 1.84
N TRP A 62 -3.94 4.29 3.07
CA TRP A 62 -2.62 4.31 3.69
C TRP A 62 -1.61 3.42 2.96
N PHE A 63 -2.04 2.27 2.44
CA PHE A 63 -1.17 1.43 1.61
C PHE A 63 -0.81 2.09 0.29
N ASP A 64 -1.75 2.72 -0.41
CA ASP A 64 -1.49 3.42 -1.66
C ASP A 64 -0.53 4.62 -1.45
N GLU A 65 -0.70 5.37 -0.35
CA GLU A 65 0.22 6.44 0.06
C GLU A 65 1.61 5.91 0.38
N LEU A 66 1.70 4.78 1.10
CA LEU A 66 2.97 4.15 1.43
C LEU A 66 3.69 3.60 0.19
N ILE A 67 2.94 3.03 -0.76
CA ILE A 67 3.47 2.56 -2.05
C ILE A 67 3.94 3.73 -2.92
N ALA A 68 3.22 4.85 -2.91
CA ALA A 68 3.62 6.06 -3.62
C ALA A 68 4.96 6.61 -3.08
N ALA A 69 5.18 6.55 -1.76
CA ALA A 69 6.45 6.90 -1.14
C ALA A 69 7.54 5.85 -1.39
N LYS A 70 7.20 4.56 -1.38
CA LYS A 70 8.12 3.42 -1.48
C LYS A 70 7.57 2.34 -2.40
N PRO A 71 7.88 2.43 -3.71
CA PRO A 71 7.33 1.50 -4.71
C PRO A 71 7.65 0.03 -4.46
N GLU A 72 8.74 -0.28 -3.73
CA GLU A 72 9.08 -1.65 -3.34
C GLU A 72 7.97 -2.38 -2.56
N PHE A 73 7.11 -1.65 -1.84
CA PHE A 73 6.01 -2.24 -1.09
C PHE A 73 4.82 -2.67 -1.95
N ALA A 74 4.75 -2.25 -3.22
CA ALA A 74 3.65 -2.64 -4.11
C ALA A 74 3.50 -4.16 -4.23
N HIS A 75 4.62 -4.90 -4.16
CA HIS A 75 4.61 -6.35 -4.21
C HIS A 75 3.89 -6.99 -3.01
N TYR A 76 3.95 -6.35 -1.84
CA TYR A 76 3.39 -6.89 -0.59
C TYR A 76 2.04 -6.29 -0.21
N LEU A 77 1.80 -5.02 -0.53
CA LEU A 77 0.64 -4.25 -0.07
C LEU A 77 -0.31 -3.86 -1.19
N GLY A 78 0.07 -4.11 -2.45
CA GLY A 78 -0.76 -3.78 -3.60
C GLY A 78 -2.12 -4.48 -3.58
N PRO A 79 -3.11 -3.98 -4.32
CA PRO A 79 -4.47 -4.54 -4.36
C PRO A 79 -4.54 -5.96 -4.93
N ARG A 80 -3.46 -6.44 -5.56
CA ARG A 80 -3.29 -7.80 -6.10
C ARG A 80 -2.09 -8.53 -5.50
N ALA A 81 -1.55 -8.06 -4.38
CA ALA A 81 -0.48 -8.75 -3.69
C ALA A 81 -0.95 -10.13 -3.21
N ASP A 82 -0.03 -11.07 -3.09
CA ASP A 82 -0.35 -12.48 -2.75
C ASP A 82 -1.06 -12.65 -1.40
N ILE A 83 -0.90 -11.68 -0.49
CA ILE A 83 -1.60 -11.64 0.80
C ILE A 83 -3.11 -11.36 0.65
N VAL A 84 -3.54 -10.76 -0.46
CA VAL A 84 -4.94 -10.42 -0.72
C VAL A 84 -5.68 -11.65 -1.24
N HIS A 85 -6.44 -12.30 -0.36
CA HIS A 85 -7.15 -13.54 -0.67
C HIS A 85 -8.14 -13.41 -1.84
N SER A 86 -8.87 -12.29 -1.93
CA SER A 86 -9.81 -12.03 -3.02
C SER A 86 -9.74 -10.58 -3.48
N PRO A 87 -8.88 -10.27 -4.48
CA PRO A 87 -8.66 -8.91 -4.97
C PRO A 87 -9.93 -8.20 -5.43
N ASP A 88 -10.79 -8.92 -6.16
CA ASP A 88 -12.03 -8.35 -6.70
C ASP A 88 -13.06 -8.04 -5.60
N PHE A 89 -13.13 -8.87 -4.56
CA PHE A 89 -14.02 -8.65 -3.42
C PHE A 89 -13.57 -7.43 -2.61
N GLU A 90 -12.27 -7.35 -2.33
CA GLU A 90 -11.68 -6.23 -1.60
C GLU A 90 -11.91 -4.91 -2.36
N SER A 91 -11.64 -4.89 -3.68
CA SER A 91 -11.92 -3.76 -4.56
C SER A 91 -13.40 -3.36 -4.55
N GLY A 92 -14.30 -4.34 -4.56
CA GLY A 92 -15.73 -4.12 -4.42
C GLY A 92 -16.09 -3.40 -3.11
N CYS A 93 -15.54 -3.85 -2.00
CA CYS A 93 -15.77 -3.25 -0.68
C CYS A 93 -15.26 -1.79 -0.62
N VAL A 94 -14.04 -1.53 -1.11
CA VAL A 94 -13.46 -0.18 -1.19
C VAL A 94 -14.36 0.75 -2.01
N ARG A 95 -14.91 0.27 -3.12
CA ARG A 95 -15.83 1.05 -3.96
C ARG A 95 -17.16 1.35 -3.26
N VAL A 96 -17.70 0.39 -2.50
CA VAL A 96 -18.91 0.62 -1.70
C VAL A 96 -18.66 1.68 -0.62
N LEU A 97 -17.53 1.59 0.10
CA LEU A 97 -17.14 2.56 1.12
C LEU A 97 -16.93 3.98 0.53
N ARG A 98 -16.46 4.09 -0.72
CA ARG A 98 -16.41 5.36 -1.49
C ARG A 98 -17.78 5.87 -1.96
N GLY A 99 -18.88 5.22 -1.60
CA GLY A 99 -20.24 5.58 -2.04
C GLY A 99 -20.59 5.14 -3.47
N GLN A 100 -19.79 4.28 -4.10
CA GLN A 100 -19.95 3.86 -5.51
C GLN A 100 -20.79 2.58 -5.68
N ALA A 101 -21.63 2.25 -4.70
CA ALA A 101 -22.46 1.04 -4.72
C ALA A 101 -23.37 0.95 -5.95
N LEU A 102 -23.96 2.07 -6.38
CA LEU A 102 -24.82 2.11 -7.57
C LEU A 102 -24.07 1.75 -8.86
N ILE A 103 -22.80 2.17 -8.99
CA ILE A 103 -21.96 1.86 -10.16
C ILE A 103 -21.65 0.36 -10.20
N LEU A 104 -21.45 -0.29 -9.05
CA LEU A 104 -21.24 -1.74 -8.97
C LEU A 104 -22.48 -2.51 -9.43
N ILE A 105 -23.67 -2.09 -9.01
CA ILE A 105 -24.94 -2.70 -9.42
C ILE A 105 -25.13 -2.54 -10.93
N MET A 106 -24.85 -1.35 -11.47
CA MET A 106 -24.93 -1.10 -12.92
C MET A 106 -23.94 -1.99 -13.70
N GLN A 107 -22.69 -2.11 -13.23
CA GLN A 107 -21.69 -2.97 -13.86
C GLN A 107 -22.08 -4.45 -13.81
N ARG A 108 -22.59 -4.95 -12.68
CA ARG A 108 -23.10 -6.33 -12.56
C ARG A 108 -24.26 -6.57 -13.52
N THR A 109 -25.20 -5.62 -13.59
CA THR A 109 -26.39 -5.71 -14.45
C THR A 109 -26.00 -5.69 -15.92
N PHE A 110 -25.07 -4.81 -16.32
CA PHE A 110 -24.49 -4.79 -17.66
C PHE A 110 -23.78 -6.09 -18.01
N ARG A 111 -22.97 -6.65 -17.09
CA ARG A 111 -22.25 -7.91 -17.30
C ARG A 111 -23.21 -9.09 -17.49
N LEU A 112 -24.27 -9.17 -16.68
CA LEU A 112 -25.33 -10.17 -16.82
C LEU A 112 -26.08 -10.00 -18.15
N ARG A 113 -26.38 -8.75 -18.53
CA ARG A 113 -27.06 -8.44 -19.79
C ARG A 113 -26.20 -8.79 -21.00
N LEU A 114 -24.90 -8.51 -20.97
CA LEU A 114 -23.96 -8.99 -21.98
C LEU A 114 -23.94 -10.52 -22.04
N SER A 115 -23.79 -11.21 -20.91
CA SER A 115 -23.78 -12.68 -20.92
C SER A 115 -25.10 -13.30 -21.41
N SER A 116 -26.24 -12.62 -21.22
CA SER A 116 -27.53 -13.04 -21.77
C SER A 116 -27.74 -12.67 -23.24
N VAL A 117 -27.06 -11.63 -23.73
CA VAL A 117 -27.15 -11.16 -25.13
C VAL A 117 -26.18 -11.95 -26.03
N PHE A 118 -25.02 -12.36 -25.50
CA PHE A 118 -23.97 -13.06 -26.25
C PHE A 118 -24.12 -14.59 -26.30
N VAL A 119 -25.34 -15.12 -26.13
CA VAL A 119 -25.62 -16.57 -26.26
C VAL A 119 -25.47 -17.06 -27.72
N SER A 120 -25.41 -16.16 -28.71
CA SER A 120 -25.16 -16.51 -30.11
C SER A 120 -23.81 -15.96 -30.58
N GLY A 121 -22.90 -16.87 -30.98
CA GLY A 121 -21.53 -16.54 -31.42
C GLY A 121 -21.42 -15.60 -32.62
N ALA A 122 -22.53 -15.22 -33.28
CA ALA A 122 -22.57 -14.27 -34.38
C ALA A 122 -22.47 -12.79 -33.93
N ASP A 123 -22.80 -12.47 -32.67
CA ASP A 123 -22.87 -11.08 -32.21
C ASP A 123 -21.52 -10.52 -31.74
N LEU A 124 -20.55 -11.38 -31.40
CA LEU A 124 -19.18 -10.98 -31.02
C LEU A 124 -18.44 -10.31 -32.17
N LEU A 125 -18.60 -10.82 -33.39
CA LEU A 125 -17.96 -10.26 -34.59
C LEU A 125 -18.51 -8.87 -34.94
N LYS A 126 -19.80 -8.61 -34.70
CA LYS A 126 -20.41 -7.30 -34.95
C LYS A 126 -19.94 -6.24 -33.96
N LEU A 127 -19.70 -6.60 -32.69
CA LEU A 127 -19.20 -5.64 -31.71
C LEU A 127 -17.72 -5.29 -31.95
N GLN A 128 -16.91 -6.25 -32.42
CA GLN A 128 -15.50 -6.00 -32.76
C GLN A 128 -15.34 -5.09 -33.98
N LEU A 129 -16.20 -5.22 -35.00
CA LEU A 129 -16.22 -4.35 -36.18
C LEU A 129 -16.72 -2.92 -35.88
N SER A 130 -17.56 -2.74 -34.85
CA SER A 130 -18.09 -1.43 -34.45
C SER A 130 -17.11 -0.59 -33.61
N MET A 131 -16.05 -1.19 -33.05
CA MET A 131 -15.06 -0.47 -32.22
C MET A 131 -13.78 -0.12 -32.98
N THR A 132 -13.69 -0.44 -34.28
CA THR A 132 -12.54 -0.14 -35.15
C THR A 132 -12.84 0.87 -36.27
N ASN A 133 -13.94 1.63 -36.17
CA ASN A 133 -14.21 2.81 -37.00
C ASN A 133 -14.44 4.04 -36.11
#